data_AF-S4P0P6-F1
#
_entry.id   AF-S4P0P6-F1
#
_cell.length_a   1.000
_cell.length_b   1.000
_cell.length_c   1.000
_cell.angle_alpha   90.00
_cell.angle_beta   90.00
_cell.angle_gamma   90.00
#
_symmetry.space_group_name_H-M   'P 1'
#
loop_
_entity.id
_entity.type
_entity.pdbx_description
1 polymer ?
#
loop_
_entity_poly.entity_id
_entity_poly.type
_entity_poly.pdbx_seq_one_letter_code
_entity_poly.pdbx_strand_id
1 'polypeptide(L)'
;MKKAKAHGIGVHSQEEIIEFGYNDLRVLSDLLSDKPFFFGDEPTLLDVVAFANLAQLHFIDKEVQHALRDSLDELFPNLVGLVSRLKERAFPDWEELCAPE
;
A
#
# COMPACT_ATOMS: atom_id res chain seq x y z
N MET A 1 15.01 22.39 13.74
CA MET A 1 13.61 21.98 13.97
C MET A 1 12.56 22.78 13.18
N LYS A 2 12.67 24.11 13.03
CA LYS A 2 11.65 24.93 12.32
C LYS A 2 11.38 24.51 10.87
N LYS A 3 12.43 24.14 10.12
CA LYS A 3 12.30 23.63 8.74
C LYS A 3 11.63 22.25 8.69
N ALA A 4 11.98 21.33 9.59
CA ALA A 4 11.38 19.99 9.65
C ALA A 4 9.86 20.05 9.92
N LYS A 5 9.43 20.85 10.91
CA LYS A 5 8.01 21.05 11.19
C LYS A 5 7.24 21.70 10.04
N ALA A 6 7.87 22.61 9.28
CA ALA A 6 7.24 23.22 8.10
C ALA A 6 6.99 22.21 6.96
N HIS A 7 7.71 21.08 6.94
CA HIS A 7 7.50 19.98 5.99
C HIS A 7 6.63 18.85 6.58
N GLY A 8 5.92 19.11 7.68
CA GLY A 8 5.08 18.11 8.35
C GLY A 8 5.85 17.03 9.11
N ILE A 9 7.17 17.12 9.23
CA ILE A 9 7.97 16.11 9.91
C ILE A 9 7.84 16.30 11.43
N GLY A 10 7.34 15.28 12.11
CA GLY A 10 7.16 15.25 13.56
C GLY A 10 6.06 16.19 14.07
N VAL A 11 5.06 16.49 13.24
CA VAL A 11 3.88 17.29 13.63
C VAL A 11 2.66 16.45 13.98
N HIS A 12 2.67 15.17 13.61
CA HIS A 12 1.60 14.21 13.89
C HIS A 12 2.04 13.16 14.91
N SER A 13 1.08 12.72 15.73
CA SER A 13 1.30 11.57 16.63
C SER A 13 1.33 10.26 15.84
N GLN A 14 1.79 9.17 16.47
CA GLN A 14 1.79 7.86 15.82
C GLN A 14 0.35 7.42 15.49
N GLU A 15 -0.59 7.68 16.40
CA GLU A 15 -2.01 7.36 16.24
C GLU A 15 -2.63 8.12 15.07
N GLU A 16 -2.31 9.42 14.92
CA GLU A 16 -2.78 10.23 13.79
C GLU A 16 -2.24 9.70 12.45
N ILE A 17 -0.97 9.30 12.40
CA ILE A 17 -0.36 8.74 11.19
C ILE A 17 -1.04 7.43 10.79
N ILE A 18 -1.32 6.55 11.77
CA ILE A 18 -2.02 5.28 11.51
C ILE A 18 -3.46 5.54 11.04
N GLU A 19 -4.16 6.50 11.64
CA GLU A 19 -5.52 6.87 11.22
C GLU A 19 -5.54 7.43 9.79
N PHE A 20 -4.55 8.23 9.38
CA PHE A 20 -4.42 8.66 7.99
C PHE A 20 -4.25 7.46 7.05
N GLY A 21 -3.38 6.51 7.41
CA GLY A 21 -3.19 5.29 6.63
C GLY A 21 -4.49 4.48 6.48
N TYR A 22 -5.30 4.33 7.54
CA TYR A 22 -6.59 3.64 7.42
C TYR A 22 -7.56 4.35 6.48
N ASN A 23 -7.60 5.68 6.53
CA ASN A 23 -8.45 6.46 5.65
C ASN A 23 -8.00 6.36 4.19
N ASP A 24 -6.69 6.39 3.94
CA ASP A 24 -6.13 6.19 2.59
C ASP A 24 -6.46 4.81 2.03
N LEU A 25 -6.29 3.74 2.84
CA LEU A 25 -6.67 2.38 2.43
C LEU A 25 -8.15 2.27 2.08
N ARG A 26 -9.03 2.88 2.89
CA ARG A 26 -10.47 2.89 2.63
C ARG A 26 -10.82 3.60 1.33
N VAL A 27 -10.29 4.80 1.11
CA VAL A 27 -10.56 5.58 -0.10
C VAL A 27 -10.05 4.87 -1.35
N LEU A 28 -8.85 4.28 -1.30
CA LEU A 28 -8.32 3.49 -2.42
C LEU A 28 -9.20 2.27 -2.68
N SER A 29 -9.60 1.54 -1.64
CA SER A 29 -10.50 0.39 -1.78
C SER A 29 -11.83 0.78 -2.42
N ASP A 30 -12.46 1.86 -1.94
CA ASP A 30 -13.73 2.35 -2.46
C ASP A 30 -13.62 2.80 -3.93
N LEU A 31 -12.51 3.46 -4.28
CA LEU A 31 -12.26 3.90 -5.66
C LEU A 31 -12.04 2.71 -6.60
N LEU A 32 -11.26 1.72 -6.18
CA LEU A 32 -11.03 0.50 -6.93
C LEU A 32 -12.34 -0.28 -7.09
N SER A 33 -13.10 -0.44 -6.00
CA SER A 33 -14.34 -1.22 -5.96
C SER A 33 -14.08 -2.65 -6.45
N ASP A 34 -14.82 -3.08 -7.45
CA ASP A 34 -14.80 -4.37 -8.14
C ASP A 34 -13.98 -4.34 -9.45
N LYS A 35 -13.37 -3.19 -9.77
CA LYS A 35 -12.56 -3.04 -10.99
C LYS A 35 -11.20 -3.73 -10.82
N PRO A 36 -10.61 -4.24 -11.91
CA PRO A 36 -9.27 -4.81 -11.84
C PRO A 36 -8.18 -3.74 -11.60
N PHE A 37 -8.39 -2.52 -12.10
CA PHE A 37 -7.54 -1.34 -11.93
C PHE A 37 -8.39 -0.08 -11.69
N PHE A 38 -7.80 1.00 -11.16
CA PHE A 38 -8.54 2.19 -10.71
C PHE A 38 -9.40 2.85 -11.79
N PHE A 39 -8.98 2.80 -13.06
CA PHE A 39 -9.68 3.44 -14.17
C PHE A 39 -10.18 2.47 -15.25
N GLY A 40 -10.30 1.17 -14.93
CA GLY A 40 -10.87 0.17 -15.84
C GLY A 40 -10.03 -1.09 -15.94
N ASP A 41 -9.87 -1.60 -17.16
CA ASP A 41 -9.30 -2.93 -17.43
C ASP A 41 -7.78 -2.95 -17.61
N GLU A 42 -7.13 -1.79 -17.77
CA GLU A 42 -5.67 -1.68 -17.89
C GLU A 42 -5.09 -0.80 -16.78
N PRO A 43 -3.88 -1.12 -16.28
CA PRO A 43 -3.24 -0.35 -15.24
C PRO A 43 -2.86 1.04 -15.75
N THR A 44 -3.04 2.02 -14.88
CA THR A 44 -2.63 3.40 -15.08
C THR A 44 -1.51 3.78 -14.13
N LEU A 45 -1.03 5.03 -14.22
CA LEU A 45 -0.03 5.54 -13.28
C LEU A 45 -0.49 5.43 -11.82
N LEU A 46 -1.79 5.61 -11.55
CA LEU A 46 -2.31 5.51 -10.19
C LEU A 46 -2.14 4.09 -9.63
N ASP A 47 -2.39 3.07 -10.45
CA ASP A 47 -2.21 1.67 -10.08
C ASP A 47 -0.74 1.38 -9.72
N VAL A 48 0.20 1.86 -10.53
CA VAL A 48 1.65 1.69 -10.29
C VAL A 48 2.09 2.39 -9.00
N VAL A 49 1.63 3.63 -8.77
CA VAL A 49 1.96 4.39 -7.55
C VAL A 49 1.32 3.76 -6.32
N ALA A 50 0.08 3.29 -6.41
CA ALA A 50 -0.58 2.57 -5.33
C ALA A 50 0.16 1.28 -5.00
N PHE A 51 0.55 0.50 -6.00
CA PHE A 51 1.37 -0.70 -5.82
C PHE A 51 2.66 -0.41 -5.06
N ALA A 52 3.40 0.63 -5.45
CA ALA A 52 4.67 0.97 -4.80
C ALA A 52 4.51 1.21 -3.29
N ASN A 53 3.38 1.75 -2.84
CA ASN A 53 3.10 1.99 -1.42
C ASN A 53 2.49 0.76 -0.74
N LEU A 54 1.48 0.14 -1.36
CA LEU A 54 0.75 -1.00 -0.79
C LEU A 54 1.62 -2.25 -0.68
N ALA A 55 2.51 -2.50 -1.64
CA ALA A 55 3.44 -3.63 -1.58
C ALA A 55 4.39 -3.52 -0.38
N GLN A 56 4.84 -2.30 -0.06
CA GLN A 56 5.69 -2.07 1.12
C GLN A 56 4.99 -2.39 2.43
N LEU A 57 3.66 -2.26 2.50
CA LEU A 57 2.87 -2.67 3.66
C LEU A 57 2.60 -4.16 3.64
N HIS A 58 2.09 -4.68 2.53
CA HIS A 58 1.65 -6.07 2.38
C HIS A 58 2.77 -7.08 2.62
N PHE A 59 4.00 -6.77 2.19
CA PHE A 59 5.14 -7.68 2.33
C PHE A 59 5.97 -7.45 3.60
N ILE A 60 5.49 -6.66 4.57
CA ILE A 60 6.13 -6.62 5.90
C ILE A 60 6.01 -7.99 6.56
N ASP A 61 7.14 -8.51 7.06
CA ASP A 61 7.23 -9.80 7.74
C ASP A 61 6.10 -9.96 8.76
N LYS A 62 5.38 -11.10 8.69
CA LYS A 62 4.22 -11.41 9.52
C LYS A 62 4.57 -11.50 11.01
N GLU A 63 5.83 -11.73 11.36
CA GLU A 63 6.30 -11.72 12.75
C GLU A 63 6.33 -10.31 13.36
N VAL A 64 6.41 -9.26 12.53
CA VAL A 64 6.36 -7.86 12.97
C VAL A 64 4.91 -7.43 13.12
N GLN A 65 4.50 -6.91 14.28
CA GLN A 65 3.16 -6.34 14.45
C GLN A 65 3.06 -5.02 13.67
N HIS A 66 2.09 -4.91 12.75
CA HIS A 66 1.97 -3.73 11.89
C HIS A 66 0.52 -3.45 11.50
N ALA A 67 -0.10 -2.53 12.24
CA ALA A 67 -1.53 -2.26 12.19
C ALA A 67 -2.09 -1.98 10.77
N LEU A 68 -1.34 -1.25 9.94
CA LEU A 68 -1.74 -0.96 8.56
C LEU A 68 -1.63 -2.16 7.62
N ARG A 69 -0.66 -3.05 7.83
CA ARG A 69 -0.56 -4.29 7.03
C ARG A 69 -1.73 -5.19 7.42
N ASP A 70 -1.94 -5.38 8.71
CA ASP A 70 -2.99 -6.26 9.23
C ASP A 70 -4.36 -5.80 8.71
N SER A 71 -4.62 -4.49 8.72
CA SER A 71 -5.85 -3.94 8.13
C SER A 71 -5.92 -4.07 6.61
N LEU A 72 -4.82 -3.84 5.88
CA LEU A 72 -4.75 -4.07 4.43
C LEU A 72 -5.15 -5.50 4.08
N ASP A 73 -4.55 -6.47 4.77
CA ASP A 73 -4.72 -7.89 4.48
C ASP A 73 -6.10 -8.42 4.88
N GLU A 74 -6.65 -7.96 6.01
CA GLU A 74 -7.92 -8.46 6.54
C GLU A 74 -9.15 -7.75 5.96
N LEU A 75 -9.06 -6.44 5.73
CA LEU A 75 -10.23 -5.62 5.43
C LEU A 75 -10.33 -5.19 3.96
N PHE A 76 -9.21 -5.23 3.21
CA PHE A 76 -9.14 -4.67 1.85
C PHE A 76 -8.61 -5.70 0.83
N PRO A 77 -9.30 -6.84 0.63
CA PRO A 77 -8.85 -7.90 -0.27
C PRO A 77 -8.78 -7.48 -1.74
N ASN A 78 -9.55 -6.46 -2.14
CA ASN A 78 -9.47 -5.87 -3.48
C ASN A 78 -8.13 -5.16 -3.72
N LEU A 79 -7.59 -4.47 -2.72
CA LEU A 79 -6.26 -3.84 -2.77
C LEU A 79 -5.14 -4.89 -2.76
N VAL A 80 -5.25 -5.95 -1.95
CA VAL A 80 -4.33 -7.09 -2.01
C VAL A 80 -4.34 -7.74 -3.41
N GLY A 81 -5.53 -7.84 -4.00
CA GLY A 81 -5.69 -8.29 -5.39
C GLY A 81 -5.00 -7.36 -6.39
N LEU A 82 -5.10 -6.05 -6.23
CA LEU A 82 -4.40 -5.06 -7.07
C LEU A 82 -2.88 -5.25 -6.96
N VAL A 83 -2.37 -5.40 -5.74
CA VAL A 83 -0.94 -5.65 -5.48
C VAL A 83 -0.48 -6.92 -6.20
N SER A 84 -1.24 -8.01 -6.06
CA SER A 84 -0.91 -9.29 -6.69
C SER A 84 -0.86 -9.19 -8.21
N ARG A 85 -1.88 -8.58 -8.84
CA ARG A 85 -1.96 -8.39 -10.30
C ARG A 85 -0.78 -7.59 -10.85
N LEU A 86 -0.41 -6.49 -10.19
CA LEU A 86 0.72 -5.66 -10.62
C LEU A 86 2.05 -6.33 -10.38
N LYS A 87 2.22 -7.04 -9.26
CA LYS A 87 3.41 -7.86 -8.99
C LYS A 87 3.64 -8.86 -10.11
N GLU A 88 2.64 -9.69 -10.40
CA GLU A 88 2.73 -10.75 -11.41
C GLU A 88 2.98 -10.19 -12.81
N ARG A 89 2.40 -9.03 -13.15
CA ARG A 89 2.57 -8.40 -14.46
C ARG A 89 3.92 -7.73 -14.65
N ALA A 90 4.45 -7.08 -13.61
CA ALA A 90 5.65 -6.24 -13.72
C ALA A 90 6.94 -6.88 -13.21
N PHE A 91 6.85 -7.87 -12.31
CA PHE A 91 7.99 -8.48 -11.61
C PHE A 91 7.89 -10.01 -11.65
N PRO A 92 8.10 -10.65 -12.81
CA PRO A 92 8.04 -12.11 -12.93
C PRO A 92 9.13 -12.83 -12.10
N ASP A 93 10.19 -12.11 -11.73
CA ASP A 93 11.35 -12.53 -10.95
C ASP A 93 11.30 -12.01 -9.50
N TRP A 94 10.13 -11.64 -8.99
CA TRP A 94 9.96 -11.06 -7.65
C TRP A 94 10.71 -11.80 -6.54
N GLU A 95 10.63 -13.14 -6.51
CA GLU A 95 11.26 -13.91 -5.45
C GLU A 95 12.80 -13.94 -5.55
N GLU A 96 13.35 -13.81 -6.76
CA GLU A 96 14.80 -13.64 -6.95
C GLU A 96 15.23 -12.24 -6.49
N LEU A 97 14.45 -11.21 -6.84
CA LEU A 97 14.72 -9.81 -6.45
C LEU A 97 14.63 -9.59 -4.93
N CYS A 98 13.76 -10.33 -4.24
CA CYS A 98 13.55 -10.21 -2.80
C CYS A 98 14.31 -11.28 -1.99
N ALA A 99 15.12 -12.12 -2.62
CA ALA A 99 15.91 -13.11 -1.90
C ALA A 99 16.92 -12.42 -0.96
N PRO A 100 17.11 -12.93 0.27
CA PRO A 100 18.17 -12.43 1.15
C PRO A 100 19.55 -12.72 0.54
N GLU A 101 20.46 -11.74 0.64
CA GLU A 101 21.88 -11.90 0.28
C GLU A 101 22.62 -12.91 1.17
#